data_AF-A0A967LAL4-F1
#
_entry.id   AF-A0A967LAL4-F1
#
_cell.length_a   1.000
_cell.length_b   1.000
_cell.length_c   1.000
_cell.angle_alpha   90.00
_cell.angle_beta   90.00
_cell.angle_gamma   90.00
#
_symmetry.space_group_name_H-M   'P 1'
#
loop_
_entity.id
_entity.type
_entity.pdbx_description
1 polymer ?
#
loop_
_entity_poly.entity_id
_entity_poly.type
_entity_poly.pdbx_seq_one_letter_code
_entity_poly.pdbx_strand_id
1 'polypeptide(L)'
;IWTLFLCMEACGEGGVTVVVCDRPNPINGVSVEGEPQSPGYLSFVGLHPLPLRHAKTIGELARQFREERFPGCRLEVLPMKGWERVMWHDQTGLPWVMPSPNMPTLETATVYPGMCLLEGTNLSEGRGTTRPFELFGAPWVDSGRLVKLLGGLGLPGVRFREASFEPTFQKHRGELCHGAQLHVTSRADFLPVHTGFEIIRLVREQWPEQFAWKEPPYEYEYEKLPIEILAGGPVEKIFS
;
A
#
# COMPACT_ATOMS: atom_id res chain seq x y z
N ILE A 1 9.29 -4.45 -5.62
CA ILE A 1 9.30 -5.93 -5.80
C ILE A 1 9.10 -6.34 -7.27
N TRP A 2 8.24 -5.66 -8.03
CA TRP A 2 7.94 -6.02 -9.42
C TRP A 2 9.10 -5.82 -10.39
N THR A 3 9.95 -4.82 -10.17
CA THR A 3 11.21 -4.69 -10.92
C THR A 3 12.11 -5.92 -10.74
N LEU A 4 12.20 -6.48 -9.52
CA LEU A 4 12.94 -7.74 -9.30
C LEU A 4 12.31 -8.88 -10.10
N PHE A 5 10.98 -9.01 -10.06
CA PHE A 5 10.25 -10.05 -10.82
C PHE A 5 10.61 -10.01 -12.31
N LEU A 6 10.52 -8.83 -12.93
CA LEU A 6 10.86 -8.63 -14.35
C LEU A 6 12.36 -8.84 -14.62
N CYS A 7 13.25 -8.40 -13.71
CA CYS A 7 14.69 -8.67 -13.85
C CYS A 7 14.99 -10.16 -13.79
N MET A 8 14.31 -10.92 -12.94
CA MET A 8 14.46 -12.37 -12.84
C MET A 8 13.97 -13.10 -14.09
N GLU A 9 12.86 -12.65 -14.68
CA GLU A 9 12.38 -13.15 -15.97
C GLU A 9 13.45 -12.97 -17.06
N ALA A 10 13.87 -11.72 -17.28
CA ALA A 10 14.85 -11.40 -18.32
C ALA A 10 16.21 -12.10 -18.12
N CYS A 11 16.69 -12.17 -16.87
CA CYS A 11 17.94 -12.86 -16.55
C CYS A 11 17.82 -14.39 -16.69
N GLY A 12 16.66 -14.95 -16.36
CA GLY A 12 16.34 -16.35 -16.58
C GLY A 12 16.41 -16.73 -18.06
N GLU A 13 15.82 -15.91 -18.93
CA GLU A 13 15.88 -16.07 -20.40
C GLU A 13 17.30 -15.90 -20.94
N GLY A 14 18.05 -14.94 -20.40
CA GLY A 14 19.43 -14.64 -20.83
C GLY A 14 20.50 -15.57 -20.23
N GLY A 15 20.15 -16.50 -19.34
CA GLY A 15 21.12 -17.34 -18.62
C GLY A 15 22.05 -16.56 -17.68
N VAL A 16 21.65 -15.36 -17.26
CA VAL A 16 22.39 -14.46 -16.37
C VAL A 16 22.05 -14.76 -14.92
N THR A 17 23.05 -14.69 -14.03
CA THR A 17 22.82 -14.91 -12.59
C THR A 17 22.26 -13.65 -11.94
N VAL A 18 21.18 -13.79 -11.19
CA VAL A 18 20.60 -12.74 -10.35
C VAL A 18 21.18 -12.88 -8.94
N VAL A 19 21.78 -11.81 -8.44
CA VAL A 19 22.25 -11.73 -7.05
C VAL A 19 21.38 -10.73 -6.28
N VAL A 20 20.73 -11.18 -5.22
CA VAL A 20 19.88 -10.34 -4.37
C VAL A 20 20.57 -10.11 -3.03
N CYS A 21 20.97 -8.86 -2.77
CA CYS A 21 21.38 -8.40 -1.46
C CYS A 21 20.12 -8.18 -0.61
N ASP A 22 19.84 -9.11 0.32
CA ASP A 22 18.60 -9.06 1.07
C ASP A 22 18.53 -7.83 2.01
N ARG A 23 17.31 -7.37 2.31
CA ARG A 23 17.05 -6.17 3.11
C ARG A 23 15.82 -6.36 4.01
N PRO A 24 15.74 -5.63 5.13
CA PRO A 24 14.60 -5.74 6.04
C PRO A 24 13.29 -5.42 5.31
N ASN A 25 12.23 -6.17 5.62
CA ASN A 25 10.89 -5.66 5.36
C ASN A 25 10.59 -4.58 6.43
N PRO A 26 10.32 -3.32 6.05
CA PRO A 26 10.25 -2.22 7.01
C PRO A 26 9.08 -2.34 7.99
N ILE A 27 8.02 -3.05 7.59
CA ILE A 27 6.80 -3.24 8.38
C ILE A 27 6.67 -4.69 8.87
N ASN A 28 7.81 -5.29 9.21
CA ASN A 28 8.02 -6.66 9.68
C ASN A 28 7.82 -7.77 8.63
N GLY A 29 8.26 -8.97 8.99
CA GLY A 29 8.12 -10.22 8.25
C GLY A 29 7.18 -11.22 8.91
N VAL A 30 6.20 -10.81 9.70
CA VAL A 30 5.25 -11.74 10.34
C VAL A 30 3.78 -11.42 10.07
N SER A 31 3.46 -10.15 9.86
CA SER A 31 2.09 -9.69 9.65
C SER A 31 1.71 -9.76 8.17
N VAL A 32 0.83 -10.69 7.82
CA VAL A 32 0.23 -10.82 6.48
C VAL A 32 -1.17 -10.21 6.48
N GLU A 33 -1.55 -9.46 5.45
CA GLU A 33 -2.86 -8.84 5.33
C GLU A 33 -3.29 -8.63 3.88
N GLY A 34 -4.58 -8.80 3.61
CA GLY A 34 -5.18 -8.73 2.27
C GLY A 34 -5.12 -10.05 1.53
N GLU A 35 -6.10 -10.29 0.67
CA GLU A 35 -6.12 -11.45 -0.20
C GLU A 35 -5.12 -11.28 -1.36
N PRO A 36 -4.51 -12.36 -1.86
CA PRO A 36 -3.78 -12.34 -3.12
C PRO A 36 -4.68 -11.93 -4.29
N GLN A 37 -4.07 -11.39 -5.35
CA GLN A 37 -4.80 -10.98 -6.55
C GLN A 37 -5.57 -12.16 -7.17
N SER A 38 -6.83 -11.92 -7.49
CA SER A 38 -7.71 -12.84 -8.21
C SER A 38 -7.20 -13.09 -9.63
N PRO A 39 -7.51 -14.24 -10.24
CA PRO A 39 -7.20 -14.49 -11.65
C PRO A 39 -7.72 -13.36 -12.55
N GLY A 40 -6.88 -12.85 -13.43
CA GLY A 40 -7.20 -11.73 -14.32
C GLY A 40 -6.97 -10.33 -13.75
N TYR A 41 -6.56 -10.19 -12.49
CA TYR A 41 -6.27 -8.90 -11.84
C TYR A 41 -4.77 -8.65 -11.59
N LEU A 42 -3.91 -9.43 -12.26
CA LEU A 42 -2.48 -9.13 -12.29
C LEU A 42 -2.23 -7.93 -13.22
N SER A 43 -1.33 -7.04 -12.81
CA SER A 43 -0.98 -5.82 -13.55
C SER A 43 0.47 -5.42 -13.21
N PHE A 44 0.96 -4.29 -13.74
CA PHE A 44 2.30 -3.80 -13.41
C PHE A 44 2.50 -3.53 -11.90
N VAL A 45 1.42 -3.20 -11.18
CA VAL A 45 1.42 -3.01 -9.72
C VAL A 45 1.15 -4.30 -8.94
N GLY A 46 1.02 -5.44 -9.63
CA GLY A 46 0.74 -6.76 -9.04
C GLY A 46 1.03 -7.89 -10.03
N LEU A 47 2.31 -8.25 -10.27
CA LEU A 47 2.68 -9.24 -11.31
C LEU A 47 2.58 -10.70 -10.86
N HIS A 48 2.38 -10.94 -9.57
CA HIS A 48 2.30 -12.26 -8.98
C HIS A 48 1.33 -12.25 -7.79
N PRO A 49 0.50 -13.29 -7.58
CA PRO A 49 -0.41 -13.34 -6.45
C PRO A 49 0.32 -13.20 -5.11
N LEU A 50 0.15 -12.06 -4.45
CA LEU A 50 0.69 -11.76 -3.13
C LEU A 50 -0.33 -10.95 -2.33
N PRO A 51 -0.49 -11.23 -1.02
CA PRO A 51 -1.19 -10.33 -0.11
C PRO A 51 -0.64 -8.90 -0.20
N LEU A 52 -1.50 -7.90 -0.06
CA LEU A 52 -1.14 -6.48 -0.03
C LEU A 52 -0.02 -6.19 0.98
N ARG A 53 -0.11 -6.81 2.17
CA ARG A 53 0.98 -6.90 3.14
C ARG A 53 1.50 -8.33 3.15
N HIS A 54 2.62 -8.57 2.48
CA HIS A 54 3.12 -9.92 2.18
C HIS A 54 4.09 -10.53 3.21
N ALA A 55 4.56 -9.75 4.21
CA ALA A 55 5.44 -10.23 5.29
C ALA A 55 6.74 -10.94 4.85
N LYS A 56 7.32 -10.55 3.71
CA LYS A 56 8.52 -11.19 3.13
C LYS A 56 9.61 -10.17 2.86
N THR A 57 10.87 -10.59 3.02
CA THR A 57 12.01 -9.81 2.53
C THR A 57 12.11 -9.89 1.00
N ILE A 58 12.94 -9.05 0.39
CA ILE A 58 13.16 -9.10 -1.05
C ILE A 58 13.85 -10.41 -1.49
N GLY A 59 14.72 -10.96 -0.64
CA GLY A 59 15.37 -12.26 -0.86
C GLY A 59 14.41 -13.45 -0.74
N GLU A 60 13.45 -13.39 0.19
CA GLU A 60 12.39 -14.39 0.30
C GLU A 60 11.46 -14.37 -0.91
N LEU A 61 11.07 -13.18 -1.37
CA LEU A 61 10.30 -13.01 -2.60
C LEU A 61 11.07 -13.52 -3.83
N ALA A 62 12.38 -13.25 -3.92
CA ALA A 62 13.20 -13.76 -5.02
C ALA A 62 13.18 -15.30 -5.08
N ARG A 63 13.33 -15.97 -3.92
CA ARG A 63 13.26 -17.44 -3.87
C ARG A 63 11.89 -17.96 -4.30
N GLN A 64 10.82 -17.32 -3.83
CA GLN A 64 9.45 -17.66 -4.20
C GLN A 64 9.22 -17.50 -5.71
N PHE A 65 9.57 -16.36 -6.29
CA PHE A 65 9.41 -16.13 -7.73
C PHE A 65 10.23 -17.10 -8.58
N ARG A 66 11.43 -17.48 -8.13
CA ARG A 66 12.23 -18.50 -8.80
C ARG A 66 11.51 -19.84 -8.81
N GLU A 67 10.99 -20.27 -7.67
CA GLU A 67 10.30 -21.57 -7.56
C GLU A 67 9.02 -21.60 -8.40
N GLU A 68 8.21 -20.55 -8.31
CA GLU A 68 6.86 -20.56 -8.87
C GLU A 68 6.80 -20.13 -10.35
N ARG A 69 7.71 -19.24 -10.78
CA ARG A 69 7.62 -18.60 -12.10
C ARG A 69 8.86 -18.76 -12.96
N PHE A 70 10.05 -18.79 -12.35
CA PHE A 70 11.32 -18.77 -13.09
C PHE A 70 12.28 -19.89 -12.64
N PRO A 71 11.90 -21.18 -12.77
CA PRO A 71 12.69 -22.29 -12.24
C PRO A 71 14.11 -22.38 -12.84
N GLY A 72 14.30 -21.87 -14.07
CA GLY A 72 15.59 -21.79 -14.74
C GLY A 72 16.48 -20.61 -14.31
N CYS A 73 15.96 -19.64 -13.57
CA CYS A 73 16.72 -18.48 -13.11
C CYS A 73 17.82 -18.92 -12.12
N ARG A 74 19.08 -18.59 -12.43
CA ARG A 74 20.21 -18.76 -11.50
C ARG A 74 20.12 -17.64 -10.47
N LEU A 75 19.82 -17.98 -9.23
CA LEU A 75 19.61 -17.01 -8.15
C LEU A 75 20.59 -17.26 -7.01
N GLU A 76 21.26 -16.20 -6.60
CA GLU A 76 21.99 -16.13 -5.34
C GLU A 76 21.33 -15.07 -4.45
N VAL A 77 21.04 -15.42 -3.21
CA VAL A 77 20.51 -14.47 -2.21
C VAL A 77 21.52 -14.37 -1.09
N LEU A 78 22.04 -13.16 -0.88
CA LEU A 78 22.93 -12.83 0.22
C LEU A 78 22.07 -12.46 1.43
N PRO A 79 21.93 -13.34 2.44
CA PRO A 79 21.04 -13.10 3.56
C PRO A 79 21.59 -12.02 4.49
N MET A 80 20.69 -11.28 5.12
CA MET A 80 21.04 -10.39 6.22
C MET A 80 21.54 -11.18 7.43
N LYS A 81 22.28 -10.51 8.31
CA LYS A 81 22.64 -11.02 9.64
C LYS A 81 21.96 -10.18 10.70
N GLY A 82 21.46 -10.82 11.76
CA GLY A 82 20.86 -10.15 12.92
C GLY A 82 19.46 -9.56 12.71
N TRP A 83 18.88 -9.64 11.51
CA TRP A 83 17.47 -9.31 11.30
C TRP A 83 16.59 -10.48 11.73
N GLU A 84 15.58 -10.19 12.55
CA GLU A 84 14.54 -11.13 12.91
C GLU A 84 13.22 -10.72 12.27
N ARG A 85 12.39 -11.70 11.89
CA ARG A 85 11.13 -11.45 11.18
C ARG A 85 10.18 -10.53 11.93
N VAL A 86 10.25 -10.46 13.25
CA VAL A 86 9.39 -9.59 14.07
C VAL A 86 9.85 -8.11 14.07
N MET A 87 11.08 -7.83 13.63
CA MET A 87 11.64 -6.49 13.66
C MET A 87 10.95 -5.56 12.68
N TRP A 88 10.57 -4.39 13.18
CA TRP A 88 10.28 -3.19 12.41
C TRP A 88 11.58 -2.49 12.03
N HIS A 89 11.54 -1.62 11.00
CA HIS A 89 12.74 -0.93 10.53
C HIS A 89 13.49 -0.18 11.63
N ASP A 90 12.77 0.50 12.51
CA ASP A 90 13.35 1.28 13.63
C ASP A 90 14.04 0.41 14.69
N GLN A 91 13.80 -0.90 14.69
CA GLN A 91 14.49 -1.86 15.57
C GLN A 91 15.79 -2.40 14.95
N THR A 92 16.05 -2.13 13.67
CA THR A 92 17.27 -2.59 12.97
C THR A 92 18.51 -1.73 13.26
N GLY A 93 18.31 -0.51 13.79
CA GLY A 93 19.37 0.49 13.95
C GLY A 93 19.84 1.14 12.64
N LEU A 94 19.26 0.77 11.49
CA LEU A 94 19.59 1.37 10.20
C LEU A 94 18.87 2.71 9.99
N PRO A 95 19.50 3.70 9.34
CA PRO A 95 18.82 4.93 8.98
C PRO A 95 17.68 4.66 7.99
N TRP A 96 16.60 5.44 8.10
CA TRP A 96 15.55 5.45 7.08
C TRP A 96 16.01 6.27 5.87
N VAL A 97 16.24 5.59 4.75
CA VAL A 97 16.44 6.24 3.45
C VAL A 97 15.12 6.12 2.69
N MET A 98 14.52 7.27 2.37
CA MET A 98 13.20 7.32 1.73
C MET A 98 13.19 6.50 0.44
N PRO A 99 12.39 5.41 0.34
CA PRO A 99 12.37 4.59 -0.87
C PRO A 99 11.65 5.29 -2.03
N SER A 100 10.85 6.33 -1.75
CA SER A 100 10.26 7.22 -2.73
C SER A 100 9.99 8.60 -2.10
N PRO A 101 9.77 9.67 -2.91
CA PRO A 101 9.50 11.00 -2.37
C PRO A 101 8.27 11.09 -1.47
N ASN A 102 7.25 10.24 -1.69
CA ASN A 102 6.03 10.21 -0.88
C ASN A 102 6.04 9.09 0.17
N MET A 103 7.21 8.50 0.46
CA MET A 103 7.42 7.58 1.58
C MET A 103 8.50 8.15 2.53
N PRO A 104 8.24 9.31 3.16
CA PRO A 104 9.26 10.02 3.90
C PRO A 104 9.67 9.33 5.20
N THR A 105 8.78 8.55 5.81
CA THR A 105 9.03 7.95 7.13
C THR A 105 8.50 6.52 7.26
N LEU A 106 8.90 5.85 8.34
CA LEU A 106 8.37 4.53 8.71
C LEU A 106 6.87 4.59 9.05
N GLU A 107 6.38 5.70 9.59
CA GLU A 107 4.96 5.93 9.83
C GLU A 107 4.17 5.87 8.52
N THR A 108 4.67 6.52 7.45
CA THR A 108 4.07 6.40 6.11
C THR A 108 4.07 4.95 5.65
N ALA A 109 5.18 4.22 5.79
CA ALA A 109 5.27 2.81 5.39
C ALA A 109 4.29 1.92 6.18
N THR A 110 4.00 2.27 7.43
CA THR A 110 3.08 1.53 8.31
C THR A 110 1.64 1.59 7.81
N VAL A 111 1.19 2.75 7.30
CA VAL A 111 -0.19 2.95 6.82
C VAL A 111 -0.37 2.67 5.33
N TYR A 112 0.73 2.73 4.56
CA TYR A 112 0.71 2.60 3.10
C TYR A 112 -0.06 1.39 2.54
N PRO A 113 0.03 0.16 3.11
CA PRO A 113 -0.65 -1.00 2.54
C PRO A 113 -2.17 -0.82 2.35
N GLY A 114 -2.84 -0.05 3.22
CA GLY A 114 -4.25 0.29 3.05
C GLY A 114 -4.48 1.68 2.46
N MET A 115 -3.68 2.67 2.86
CA MET A 115 -3.91 4.05 2.44
C MET A 115 -3.57 4.29 0.96
N CYS A 116 -2.73 3.44 0.35
CA CYS A 116 -2.48 3.46 -1.09
C CYS A 116 -3.73 3.09 -1.91
N LEU A 117 -4.69 2.35 -1.34
CA LEU A 117 -5.95 2.02 -2.03
C LEU A 117 -6.76 3.27 -2.42
N LEU A 118 -6.57 4.38 -1.70
CA LEU A 118 -7.19 5.67 -2.03
C LEU A 118 -6.75 6.22 -3.39
N GLU A 119 -5.61 5.78 -3.94
CA GLU A 119 -5.19 6.13 -5.30
C GLU A 119 -6.19 5.68 -6.35
N GLY A 120 -6.98 4.64 -6.05
CA GLY A 120 -8.10 4.18 -6.87
C GLY A 120 -9.39 5.00 -6.74
N THR A 121 -9.36 6.14 -6.04
CA THR A 121 -10.53 6.99 -5.79
C THR A 121 -10.21 8.47 -6.04
N ASN A 122 -11.24 9.31 -6.03
CA ASN A 122 -11.11 10.76 -6.01
C ASN A 122 -10.82 11.36 -4.62
N LEU A 123 -10.62 10.55 -3.57
CA LEU A 123 -10.20 11.02 -2.24
C LEU A 123 -8.69 11.27 -2.22
N SER A 124 -8.22 12.44 -1.80
CA SER A 124 -6.79 12.68 -1.65
C SER A 124 -6.22 11.79 -0.55
N GLU A 125 -5.09 11.14 -0.83
CA GLU A 125 -4.25 10.41 0.12
C GLU A 125 -3.12 11.28 0.69
N GLY A 126 -3.27 12.61 0.66
CA GLY A 126 -2.33 13.52 1.29
C GLY A 126 -1.01 13.73 0.53
N ARG A 127 -0.86 13.17 -0.67
CA ARG A 127 0.21 13.61 -1.61
C ARG A 127 0.07 15.12 -1.85
N GLY A 128 1.20 15.80 -1.98
CA GLY A 128 1.21 17.27 -2.03
C GLY A 128 1.28 17.95 -0.65
N THR A 129 1.36 17.17 0.44
CA THR A 129 1.54 17.66 1.82
C THR A 129 2.83 17.09 2.44
N THR A 130 3.10 17.44 3.70
CA THR A 130 4.22 16.87 4.46
C THR A 130 3.90 15.53 5.13
N ARG A 131 2.70 14.98 4.92
CA ARG A 131 2.17 13.76 5.57
C ARG A 131 1.41 12.88 4.55
N PRO A 132 2.06 12.45 3.45
CA PRO A 132 1.42 11.58 2.47
C PRO A 132 1.00 10.25 3.11
N PHE A 133 -0.15 9.73 2.68
CA PHE A 133 -0.85 8.54 3.16
C PHE A 133 -1.31 8.55 4.63
N GLU A 134 -0.71 9.40 5.47
CA GLU A 134 -1.19 9.66 6.83
C GLU A 134 -2.39 10.61 6.84
N LEU A 135 -2.46 11.55 5.90
CA LEU A 135 -3.61 12.43 5.66
C LEU A 135 -4.48 11.89 4.55
N PHE A 136 -5.80 12.04 4.70
CA PHE A 136 -6.75 11.79 3.62
C PHE A 136 -7.99 12.67 3.72
N GLY A 137 -8.61 12.97 2.58
CA GLY A 137 -9.74 13.89 2.52
C GLY A 137 -10.07 14.39 1.12
N ALA A 138 -11.10 15.22 1.02
CA ALA A 138 -11.51 15.91 -0.21
C ALA A 138 -12.27 17.20 0.14
N PRO A 139 -12.46 18.14 -0.81
CA PRO A 139 -13.16 19.40 -0.55
C PRO A 139 -14.60 19.23 -0.07
N TRP A 140 -15.24 18.11 -0.41
CA TRP A 140 -16.64 17.81 -0.11
C TRP A 140 -16.85 17.00 1.19
N VAL A 141 -15.77 16.64 1.90
CA VAL A 141 -15.85 15.84 3.12
C VAL A 141 -16.15 16.73 4.33
N ASP A 142 -16.97 16.24 5.26
CA ASP A 142 -17.12 16.82 6.60
C ASP A 142 -16.18 16.07 7.56
N SER A 143 -15.15 16.75 8.08
CA SER A 143 -14.12 16.13 8.92
C SER A 143 -14.66 15.62 10.25
N GLY A 144 -15.55 16.39 10.90
CA GLY A 144 -16.15 16.02 12.18
C GLY A 144 -17.05 14.79 12.06
N ARG A 145 -17.88 14.75 11.01
CA ARG A 145 -18.70 13.58 10.70
C ARG A 145 -17.82 12.37 10.36
N LEU A 146 -16.81 12.54 9.51
CA LEU A 146 -15.90 11.47 9.11
C LEU A 146 -15.21 10.83 10.32
N VAL A 147 -14.56 11.65 11.15
CA VAL A 147 -13.80 11.17 12.32
C VAL A 147 -14.71 10.51 13.36
N LYS A 148 -15.91 11.07 13.58
CA LYS A 148 -16.90 10.46 14.48
C LYS A 148 -17.33 9.07 14.01
N LEU A 149 -17.63 8.92 12.72
CA LEU A 149 -18.06 7.64 12.15
C LEU A 149 -16.93 6.61 12.16
N LEU A 150 -15.72 6.99 11.73
CA LEU A 150 -14.54 6.11 11.77
C LEU A 150 -14.19 5.70 13.21
N GLY A 151 -14.30 6.62 14.18
CA GLY A 151 -14.12 6.31 15.59
C GLY A 151 -15.15 5.30 16.12
N GLY A 152 -16.37 5.31 15.57
CA GLY A 152 -17.43 4.36 15.89
C GLY A 152 -17.19 2.94 15.39
N LEU A 153 -16.32 2.73 14.39
CA LEU A 153 -15.98 1.41 13.86
C LEU A 153 -15.09 0.58 14.81
N GLY A 154 -14.39 1.23 15.75
CA GLY A 154 -13.52 0.53 16.70
C GLY A 154 -12.33 -0.19 16.06
N LEU A 155 -11.79 0.35 14.95
CA LEU A 155 -10.66 -0.25 14.24
C LEU A 155 -9.43 -0.39 15.17
N PRO A 156 -8.76 -1.55 15.18
CA PRO A 156 -7.70 -1.82 16.13
C PRO A 156 -6.44 -1.01 15.82
N GLY A 157 -5.74 -0.55 16.87
CA GLY A 157 -4.43 0.08 16.76
C GLY A 157 -4.38 1.46 16.08
N VAL A 158 -5.52 2.10 15.82
CA VAL A 158 -5.59 3.40 15.12
C VAL A 158 -6.58 4.37 15.76
N ARG A 159 -6.28 5.67 15.66
CA ARG A 159 -7.20 6.77 15.92
C ARG A 159 -7.19 7.76 14.76
N PHE A 160 -8.30 8.48 14.62
CA PHE A 160 -8.46 9.49 13.58
C PHE A 160 -8.56 10.87 14.22
N ARG A 161 -7.80 11.83 13.70
CA ARG A 161 -7.89 13.24 14.09
C ARG A 161 -8.40 14.03 12.90
N GLU A 162 -9.29 14.98 13.12
CA GLU A 162 -9.69 15.91 12.06
C GLU A 162 -8.46 16.63 11.50
N ALA A 163 -8.46 16.84 10.19
CA ALA A 163 -7.42 17.56 9.49
C ALA A 163 -8.02 18.31 8.31
N SER A 164 -7.46 19.48 8.04
CA SER A 164 -7.67 20.19 6.78
C SER A 164 -6.30 20.47 6.17
N PHE A 165 -6.20 20.31 4.86
CA PHE A 165 -4.93 20.42 4.14
C PHE A 165 -5.18 20.81 2.69
N GLU A 166 -4.21 21.49 2.08
CA GLU A 166 -4.24 21.88 0.67
C GLU A 166 -3.08 21.19 -0.07
N PRO A 167 -3.35 20.18 -0.92
CA PRO A 167 -2.32 19.53 -1.72
C PRO A 167 -1.62 20.50 -2.68
N THR A 168 -0.29 20.43 -2.73
CA THR A 168 0.51 21.22 -3.71
C THR A 168 0.60 20.57 -5.09
N PHE A 169 0.28 19.27 -5.20
CA PHE A 169 0.25 18.49 -6.44
C PHE A 169 -0.74 17.32 -6.33
N GLN A 170 -1.06 16.67 -7.45
CA GLN A 170 -2.03 15.56 -7.56
C GLN A 170 -3.48 15.97 -7.22
N LYS A 171 -4.27 15.07 -6.62
CA LYS A 171 -5.70 15.27 -6.36
C LYS A 171 -5.94 16.53 -5.51
N HIS A 172 -6.91 17.33 -5.93
CA HIS A 172 -7.35 18.56 -5.24
C HIS A 172 -6.23 19.59 -5.07
N ARG A 173 -5.32 19.68 -6.04
CA ARG A 173 -4.21 20.65 -6.01
C ARG A 173 -4.73 22.08 -5.87
N GLY A 174 -4.30 22.78 -4.83
CA GLY A 174 -4.69 24.17 -4.56
C GLY A 174 -6.11 24.33 -4.02
N GLU A 175 -6.77 23.22 -3.67
CA GLU A 175 -8.10 23.21 -3.06
C GLU A 175 -8.01 22.72 -1.61
N LEU A 176 -8.77 23.37 -0.72
CA LEU A 176 -8.84 22.97 0.68
C LEU A 176 -9.59 21.64 0.80
N CYS A 177 -8.86 20.59 1.17
CA CYS A 177 -9.45 19.31 1.57
C CYS A 177 -9.76 19.31 3.06
N HIS A 178 -10.92 18.77 3.41
CA HIS A 178 -11.25 18.38 4.78
C HIS A 178 -11.21 16.85 4.89
N GLY A 179 -10.87 16.33 6.07
CA GLY A 179 -10.80 14.90 6.29
C GLY A 179 -10.13 14.57 7.62
N ALA A 180 -9.21 13.60 7.59
CA ALA A 180 -8.56 13.11 8.79
C ALA A 180 -7.08 12.79 8.61
N GLN A 181 -6.36 12.80 9.73
CA GLN A 181 -5.05 12.17 9.89
C GLN A 181 -5.20 10.85 10.65
N LEU A 182 -4.58 9.78 10.15
CA LEU A 182 -4.43 8.53 10.89
C LEU A 182 -3.30 8.65 11.90
N HIS A 183 -3.56 8.20 13.13
CA HIS A 183 -2.57 8.04 14.18
C HIS A 183 -2.55 6.58 14.61
N VAL A 184 -1.49 5.85 14.23
CA VAL A 184 -1.28 4.47 14.68
C VAL A 184 -0.89 4.48 16.16
N THR A 185 -1.75 3.92 17.01
CA THR A 185 -1.54 3.85 18.48
C THR A 185 -0.91 2.54 18.92
N SER A 186 -1.04 1.48 18.12
CA SER A 186 -0.39 0.18 18.36
C SER A 186 -0.08 -0.49 17.03
N ARG A 187 1.21 -0.62 16.68
CA ARG A 187 1.63 -1.28 15.44
C ARG A 187 1.38 -2.78 15.44
N ALA A 188 1.26 -3.38 16.62
CA ALA A 188 0.98 -4.81 16.78
C ALA A 188 -0.48 -5.14 16.45
N ASP A 189 -1.41 -4.24 16.81
CA ASP A 189 -2.85 -4.45 16.60
C ASP A 189 -3.36 -3.83 15.30
N PHE A 190 -2.61 -2.87 14.74
CA PHE A 190 -3.04 -2.12 13.56
C PHE A 190 -3.11 -2.99 12.30
N LEU A 191 -4.28 -2.95 11.66
CA LEU A 191 -4.61 -3.62 10.40
C LEU A 191 -4.73 -2.57 9.28
N PRO A 192 -3.62 -2.17 8.62
CA PRO A 192 -3.63 -1.11 7.62
C PRO A 192 -4.56 -1.40 6.44
N VAL A 193 -4.55 -2.62 5.88
CA VAL A 193 -5.33 -2.95 4.68
C VAL A 193 -6.83 -2.88 5.00
N HIS A 194 -7.26 -3.51 6.09
CA HIS A 194 -8.64 -3.45 6.58
C HIS A 194 -9.07 -2.00 6.86
N THR A 195 -8.19 -1.20 7.48
CA THR A 195 -8.47 0.22 7.74
C THR A 195 -8.69 0.99 6.44
N GLY A 196 -7.88 0.75 5.40
CA GLY A 196 -8.03 1.38 4.09
C GLY A 196 -9.37 1.04 3.42
N PHE A 197 -9.76 -0.23 3.45
CA PHE A 197 -11.07 -0.66 2.93
C PHE A 197 -12.24 -0.03 3.68
N GLU A 198 -12.19 0.00 5.02
CA GLU A 198 -13.24 0.61 5.84
C GLU A 198 -13.36 2.12 5.61
N ILE A 199 -12.25 2.82 5.39
CA ILE A 199 -12.26 4.24 4.99
C ILE A 199 -12.99 4.42 3.66
N ILE A 200 -12.63 3.65 2.63
CA ILE A 200 -13.27 3.76 1.31
C ILE A 200 -14.76 3.42 1.40
N ARG A 201 -15.11 2.32 2.07
CA ARG A 201 -16.50 1.89 2.27
C ARG A 201 -17.33 2.98 2.93
N LEU A 202 -16.86 3.51 4.06
CA LEU A 202 -17.54 4.55 4.81
C LEU A 202 -17.67 5.83 3.98
N VAL A 203 -16.61 6.28 3.31
CA VAL A 203 -16.67 7.50 2.49
C VAL A 203 -17.67 7.34 1.35
N ARG A 204 -17.68 6.20 0.66
CA ARG A 204 -18.64 5.91 -0.41
C ARG A 204 -20.08 5.90 0.09
N GLU A 205 -20.33 5.36 1.28
CA GLU A 205 -21.66 5.33 1.90
C GLU A 205 -22.15 6.72 2.34
N GLN A 206 -21.25 7.56 2.84
CA GLN A 206 -21.61 8.86 3.42
C GLN A 206 -21.68 9.99 2.39
N TRP A 207 -20.92 9.88 1.29
CA TRP A 207 -20.87 10.87 0.20
C TRP A 207 -21.04 10.20 -1.18
N PRO A 208 -22.14 9.47 -1.43
CA PRO A 208 -22.31 8.67 -2.64
C PRO A 208 -22.41 9.52 -3.92
N GLU A 209 -22.86 10.78 -3.82
CA GLU A 209 -22.99 11.69 -4.97
C GLU A 209 -21.65 12.30 -5.39
N GLN A 210 -20.70 12.43 -4.45
CA GLN A 210 -19.40 13.05 -4.67
C GLN A 210 -18.27 12.04 -4.84
N PHE A 211 -18.41 10.86 -4.24
CA PHE A 211 -17.43 9.79 -4.37
C PHE A 211 -17.38 9.28 -5.81
N ALA A 212 -16.15 9.10 -6.32
CA ALA A 212 -15.92 8.46 -7.60
C ALA A 212 -14.69 7.56 -7.54
N TRP A 213 -14.78 6.43 -8.24
CA TRP A 213 -13.59 5.66 -8.57
C TRP A 213 -12.71 6.45 -9.53
N LYS A 214 -11.40 6.23 -9.46
CA LYS A 214 -10.50 6.74 -10.48
C LYS A 214 -10.74 5.95 -11.77
N GLU A 215 -10.90 6.62 -12.88
CA GLU A 215 -10.99 5.95 -14.18
C GLU A 215 -9.59 5.57 -14.69
N PRO A 216 -9.46 4.47 -15.48
CA PRO A 216 -8.21 4.19 -16.20
C PRO A 216 -7.84 5.34 -17.15
N PRO A 217 -6.55 5.49 -17.51
CA PRO A 217 -5.46 4.56 -17.24
C PRO A 217 -4.78 4.75 -15.88
N TYR A 218 -4.15 3.69 -15.40
CA TYR A 218 -3.31 3.70 -14.20
C TYR A 218 -2.19 2.67 -14.28
N GLU A 219 -0.93 3.11 -14.15
CA GLU A 219 0.25 2.23 -14.10
C GLU A 219 0.23 1.16 -15.22
N TYR A 220 0.05 1.61 -16.47
CA TYR A 220 0.00 0.78 -17.68
C TYR A 220 -1.19 -0.20 -17.79
N GLU A 221 -2.19 -0.09 -16.91
CA GLU A 221 -3.52 -0.69 -17.09
C GLU A 221 -4.48 0.35 -17.70
N TYR A 222 -5.27 -0.06 -18.69
CA TYR A 222 -6.10 0.83 -19.51
C TYR A 222 -7.59 0.45 -19.50
N GLU A 223 -7.94 -0.72 -18.95
CA GLU A 223 -9.31 -1.24 -18.96
C GLU A 223 -9.92 -1.32 -17.56
N LYS A 224 -9.17 -1.83 -16.58
CA LYS A 224 -9.68 -2.05 -15.21
C LYS A 224 -9.58 -0.78 -14.37
N LEU A 225 -10.47 -0.67 -13.38
CA LEU A 225 -10.37 0.42 -12.43
C LEU A 225 -9.08 0.25 -11.61
N PRO A 226 -8.39 1.35 -11.26
CA PRO A 226 -7.17 1.28 -10.46
C PRO A 226 -7.40 0.62 -9.11
N ILE A 227 -8.57 0.82 -8.49
CA ILE A 227 -8.92 0.13 -7.24
C ILE A 227 -8.91 -1.39 -7.40
N GLU A 228 -9.34 -1.91 -8.55
CA GLU A 228 -9.44 -3.35 -8.78
C GLU A 228 -8.07 -4.00 -8.90
N ILE A 229 -7.14 -3.35 -9.59
CA ILE A 229 -5.76 -3.85 -9.72
C ILE A 229 -4.91 -3.58 -8.47
N LEU A 230 -5.23 -2.56 -7.68
CA LEU A 230 -4.61 -2.31 -6.38
C LEU A 230 -5.08 -3.35 -5.35
N ALA A 231 -6.40 -3.55 -5.22
CA ALA A 231 -6.98 -4.48 -4.26
C ALA A 231 -6.95 -5.95 -4.72
N GLY A 232 -6.71 -6.20 -6.02
CA GLY A 232 -6.54 -7.54 -6.57
C GLY A 232 -7.85 -8.27 -6.87
N GLY A 233 -8.91 -7.58 -7.27
CA GLY A 233 -10.20 -8.21 -7.58
C GLY A 233 -11.26 -7.24 -8.09
N PRO A 234 -12.44 -7.73 -8.50
CA PRO A 234 -13.54 -6.89 -8.94
C PRO A 234 -14.07 -6.04 -7.78
N VAL A 235 -14.38 -4.78 -8.07
CA VAL A 235 -14.82 -3.81 -7.06
C VAL A 235 -16.09 -4.26 -6.34
N GLU A 236 -17.00 -4.94 -7.05
CA GLU A 236 -18.26 -5.46 -6.50
C GLU A 236 -18.03 -6.55 -5.47
N LYS A 237 -16.95 -7.35 -5.60
CA LYS A 237 -16.62 -8.40 -4.64
C LYS A 237 -15.88 -7.85 -3.43
N ILE A 238 -15.05 -6.82 -3.64
CA ILE A 238 -14.23 -6.22 -2.58
C ILE A 238 -15.08 -5.39 -1.61
N PHE A 239 -16.08 -4.68 -2.16
CA PHE A 239 -16.92 -3.76 -1.39
C PHE A 239 -18.41 -4.11 -1.44
N SER A 240 -18.74 -5.41 -1.60
CA SER A 240 -20.10 -5.95 -1.42
C SER A 240 -20.57 -5.87 0.02
#